data_AF-A0A966AVE4-F1
#
_entry.id   AF-A0A966AVE4-F1
#
_cell.length_a   1.000
_cell.length_b   1.000
_cell.length_c   1.000
_cell.angle_alpha   90.00
_cell.angle_beta   90.00
_cell.angle_gamma   90.00
#
_symmetry.space_group_name_H-M   'P 1'
#
loop_
_entity.id
_entity.type
_entity.pdbx_description
1 polymer ?
#
loop_
_entity_poly.entity_id
_entity_poly.type
_entity_poly.pdbx_seq_one_letter_code
_entity_poly.pdbx_strand_id
1 'polypeptide(L)'
;MRVTESCWGDISHRVKPLSQWVGQRSFCPDRRFLLGPDPRMEGLHWAVGLGGHGVTCSLAVGEVVSSGLLGHSIDGHWLWAPERFVDQVQG
;
A
#
# COMPACT_ATOMS: atom_id res chain seq x y z
N MET A 1 10.73 -19.62 1.26
CA MET A 1 9.95 -19.39 0.02
C MET A 1 10.92 -19.46 -1.15
N ARG A 2 10.88 -20.53 -1.96
CA ARG A 2 11.67 -20.60 -3.21
C ARG A 2 10.80 -20.03 -4.33
N VAL A 3 11.29 -19.00 -5.02
CA VAL A 3 10.68 -18.52 -6.26
C VAL A 3 11.12 -19.50 -7.36
N THR A 4 10.29 -20.48 -7.68
CA THR A 4 10.62 -21.51 -8.68
C THR A 4 10.17 -21.14 -10.08
N GLU A 5 9.33 -20.13 -10.23
CA GLU A 5 8.71 -19.79 -11.51
C GLU A 5 8.72 -18.28 -11.73
N SER A 6 9.18 -17.87 -12.92
CA SER A 6 9.15 -16.49 -13.37
C SER A 6 8.05 -16.33 -14.41
N CYS A 7 7.28 -15.24 -14.35
CA CYS A 7 6.21 -14.93 -15.31
C CYS A 7 6.73 -14.54 -16.71
N TRP A 8 8.04 -14.56 -16.94
CA TRP A 8 8.70 -14.17 -18.20
C TRP A 8 9.11 -15.34 -19.09
N GLY A 9 8.68 -16.57 -18.76
CA GLY A 9 9.20 -17.79 -19.39
C GLY A 9 10.63 -18.12 -18.94
N ASP A 10 11.16 -19.27 -19.36
CA ASP A 10 12.54 -19.64 -19.04
C ASP A 10 13.53 -18.88 -19.95
N ILE A 11 13.83 -17.63 -19.58
CA ILE A 11 14.94 -16.86 -20.16
C ILE A 11 16.25 -17.05 -19.39
N SER A 12 16.29 -17.93 -18.38
CA SER A 12 17.45 -18.12 -17.52
C SER A 12 18.68 -18.63 -18.30
N HIS A 13 18.44 -19.26 -19.46
CA HIS A 13 19.48 -19.68 -20.41
C HIS A 13 20.13 -18.52 -21.18
N ARG A 14 19.52 -17.32 -21.21
CA ARG A 14 20.04 -16.12 -21.91
C ARG A 14 20.55 -15.04 -20.96
N VAL A 15 20.06 -14.97 -19.74
CA VAL A 15 20.38 -13.90 -18.80
C VAL A 15 20.55 -14.47 -17.38
N LYS A 16 21.71 -14.19 -16.76
CA LYS A 16 21.96 -14.52 -15.35
C LYS A 16 21.58 -13.32 -14.48
N PRO A 17 20.55 -13.41 -13.62
CA PRO A 17 20.20 -12.31 -12.71
C PRO A 17 21.33 -12.06 -11.71
N LEU A 18 21.70 -10.79 -11.53
CA LEU A 18 22.74 -10.39 -10.57
C LEU A 18 22.25 -10.51 -9.12
N SER A 19 20.95 -10.29 -8.89
CA SER A 19 20.29 -10.45 -7.59
C SER A 19 18.80 -10.72 -7.78
N GLN A 20 18.16 -11.33 -6.78
CA GLN A 20 16.73 -11.61 -6.76
C GLN A 20 16.16 -11.23 -5.39
N TRP A 21 14.92 -10.73 -5.38
CA TRP A 21 14.26 -10.22 -4.19
C TRP A 21 12.79 -10.58 -4.21
N VAL A 22 12.23 -10.82 -3.02
CA VAL A 22 10.79 -10.97 -2.82
C VAL A 22 10.33 -9.78 -1.99
N GLY A 23 9.31 -9.08 -2.48
CA GLY A 23 8.70 -7.97 -1.76
C GLY A 23 7.24 -8.25 -1.45
N GLN A 24 6.85 -8.11 -0.19
CA GLN A 24 5.44 -8.12 0.17
C GLN A 24 4.78 -6.81 -0.29
N ARG A 25 3.50 -6.89 -0.65
CA ARG A 25 2.64 -5.74 -0.93
C ARG A 25 1.40 -5.84 -0.05
N SER A 26 0.98 -4.70 0.48
CA SER A 26 -0.24 -4.59 1.28
C SER A 26 -1.31 -3.86 0.48
N PHE A 27 -2.53 -4.38 0.54
CA PHE A 27 -3.70 -3.83 -0.10
C PHE A 27 -4.80 -3.67 0.94
N CYS A 28 -5.53 -2.56 0.88
CA CYS A 28 -6.83 -2.50 1.53
C CYS A 28 -7.84 -3.33 0.71
N PRO A 29 -8.86 -3.94 1.34
CA PRO A 29 -9.88 -4.71 0.62
C PRO A 29 -10.54 -3.97 -0.54
N ASP A 30 -10.79 -2.66 -0.38
CA ASP A 30 -11.35 -1.77 -1.40
C ASP A 30 -10.35 -1.33 -2.47
N ARG A 31 -9.09 -1.81 -2.40
CA ARG A 31 -7.95 -1.45 -3.27
C ARG A 31 -7.61 0.05 -3.30
N ARG A 32 -8.09 0.82 -2.32
CA ARG A 32 -7.74 2.23 -2.16
C ARG A 32 -6.61 2.39 -1.14
N PHE A 33 -5.97 3.55 -1.13
CA PHE A 33 -5.02 3.87 -0.08
C PHE A 33 -5.75 4.14 1.24
N LEU A 34 -5.03 3.98 2.32
CA LEU A 34 -5.45 4.41 3.65
C LEU A 34 -4.39 5.39 4.15
N LEU A 35 -4.72 6.68 4.12
CA LEU A 35 -3.84 7.80 4.44
C LEU A 35 -4.49 8.70 5.50
N GLY A 36 -3.73 9.13 6.49
CA GLY A 36 -4.20 10.07 7.53
C GLY A 36 -4.48 9.41 8.89
N PRO A 37 -5.02 10.15 9.85
CA PRO A 37 -5.12 9.71 11.25
C PRO A 37 -6.06 8.52 11.45
N ASP A 38 -5.77 7.69 12.45
CA ASP A 38 -6.71 6.69 12.96
C ASP A 38 -7.57 7.29 14.07
N PRO A 39 -8.91 7.33 13.94
CA PRO A 39 -9.77 7.91 14.98
C PRO A 39 -9.84 7.07 16.26
N ARG A 40 -9.33 5.84 16.24
CA ARG A 40 -9.31 4.92 17.40
C ARG A 40 -8.02 5.00 18.20
N MET A 41 -6.98 5.65 17.68
CA MET A 41 -5.67 5.76 18.33
C MET A 41 -5.04 7.13 18.07
N GLU A 42 -5.02 7.97 19.10
CA GLU A 42 -4.40 9.29 19.03
C GLU A 42 -2.91 9.19 18.65
N GLY A 43 -2.48 10.07 17.75
CA GLY A 43 -1.11 10.12 17.24
C GLY A 43 -0.78 9.10 16.14
N LEU A 44 -1.62 8.08 15.90
CA LEU A 44 -1.40 7.12 14.81
C LEU A 44 -1.87 7.69 13.48
N HIS A 45 -1.00 7.62 12.46
CA HIS A 45 -1.31 7.99 11.08
C HIS A 45 -1.00 6.84 10.13
N TRP A 46 -1.92 6.61 9.19
CA TRP A 46 -1.79 5.61 8.14
C TRP A 46 -1.10 6.18 6.90
N ALA A 47 -0.29 5.32 6.27
CA ALA A 47 0.27 5.48 4.94
C ALA A 47 0.39 4.09 4.29
N VAL A 48 -0.73 3.41 4.12
CA VAL A 48 -0.78 1.97 3.76
C VAL A 48 -1.70 1.69 2.58
N GLY A 49 -1.71 0.43 2.12
CA GLY A 49 -2.58 0.01 1.00
C GLY A 49 -2.04 0.39 -0.38
N LEU A 50 -0.76 0.76 -0.50
CA LEU A 50 -0.18 1.29 -1.74
C LEU A 50 -0.10 0.26 -2.88
N GLY A 51 -0.18 -1.04 -2.58
CA GLY A 51 -0.43 -2.08 -3.58
C GLY A 51 0.57 -2.18 -4.74
N GLY A 52 1.79 -1.66 -4.60
CA GLY A 52 2.80 -1.61 -5.66
C GLY A 52 3.05 -0.22 -6.25
N HIS A 53 2.21 0.76 -5.93
CA HIS A 53 2.35 2.15 -6.38
C HIS A 53 3.22 3.01 -5.44
N GLY A 54 3.90 2.39 -4.47
CA GLY A 54 4.59 3.12 -3.42
C GLY A 54 5.68 4.06 -3.92
N VAL A 55 6.44 3.66 -4.95
CA VAL A 55 7.47 4.52 -5.54
C VAL A 55 6.84 5.68 -6.30
N THR A 56 5.92 5.38 -7.22
CA THR A 56 5.29 6.37 -8.10
C THR A 56 4.42 7.38 -7.34
N CYS A 57 3.72 6.95 -6.29
CA CYS A 57 2.82 7.80 -5.51
C CYS A 57 3.48 8.40 -4.26
N SER A 58 4.78 8.15 -4.02
CA SER A 58 5.47 8.56 -2.79
C SER A 58 5.32 10.04 -2.48
N LEU A 59 5.46 10.90 -3.50
CA LEU A 59 5.35 12.35 -3.35
C LEU A 59 3.94 12.75 -2.88
N ALA A 60 2.90 12.38 -3.63
CA ALA A 60 1.51 12.74 -3.30
C ALA A 60 1.06 12.13 -1.96
N VAL A 61 1.48 10.91 -1.64
CA VAL A 61 1.20 10.28 -0.33
C VAL A 61 1.85 11.07 0.80
N GLY A 62 3.10 11.51 0.63
CA GLY A 62 3.79 12.34 1.61
C GLY A 62 3.09 13.68 1.85
N GLU A 63 2.62 14.33 0.78
CA GLU A 63 1.85 15.58 0.88
C GLU A 63 0.54 15.38 1.67
N VAL A 64 -0.24 14.34 1.37
CA VAL A 64 -1.48 14.06 2.10
C VAL A 64 -1.23 13.75 3.58
N VAL A 65 -0.26 12.88 3.88
CA VAL A 65 0.02 12.47 5.27
C VAL A 65 0.58 13.63 6.09
N SER A 66 1.48 14.43 5.51
CA SER A 66 2.02 15.63 6.18
C SER A 66 0.95 16.71 6.41
N SER A 67 0.03 16.88 5.47
CA SER A 67 -1.13 17.77 5.61
C SER A 67 -1.97 17.40 6.84
N GLY A 68 -2.29 16.11 7.00
CA GLY A 68 -3.00 15.58 8.18
C GLY A 68 -2.25 15.73 9.49
N LEU A 69 -0.95 15.47 9.49
CA LEU A 69 -0.09 15.65 10.68
C LEU A 69 -0.07 17.11 11.16
N LEU A 70 -0.19 18.07 10.23
CA LEU A 70 -0.27 19.50 10.54
C LEU A 70 -1.69 19.96 10.89
N GLY A 71 -2.67 19.05 10.95
CA GLY A 71 -4.06 19.35 11.32
C GLY A 71 -4.93 19.89 10.19
N HIS A 72 -4.48 19.81 8.94
CA HIS A 72 -5.30 20.19 7.80
C HIS A 72 -6.31 19.08 7.45
N SER A 73 -7.41 19.47 6.80
CA SER A 73 -8.41 18.52 6.34
C SER A 73 -7.86 17.67 5.19
N ILE A 74 -7.98 16.35 5.34
CA ILE A 74 -7.74 15.36 4.27
C ILE A 74 -9.11 14.90 3.74
N ASP A 75 -9.18 14.61 2.44
CA ASP A 75 -10.36 14.00 1.84
C ASP A 75 -10.72 12.66 2.52
N GLY A 76 -11.98 12.55 2.96
CA GLY A 76 -12.47 11.44 3.76
C GLY A 76 -12.33 10.07 3.10
N HIS A 77 -12.25 9.98 1.76
CA HIS A 77 -12.07 8.67 1.11
C HIS A 77 -10.68 8.05 1.33
N TRP A 78 -9.70 8.83 1.77
CA TRP A 78 -8.40 8.32 2.19
C TRP A 78 -8.38 7.84 3.64
N LEU A 79 -9.26 8.37 4.48
CA LEU A 79 -9.25 8.15 5.92
C LEU A 79 -9.74 6.73 6.28
N TRP A 80 -9.42 6.34 7.51
CA TRP A 80 -9.96 5.11 8.08
C TRP A 80 -11.47 5.27 8.33
N ALA A 81 -12.25 4.28 7.91
CA ALA A 81 -13.66 4.16 8.23
C ALA A 81 -14.02 2.67 8.29
N PRO A 82 -14.78 2.22 9.31
CA PRO A 82 -15.09 0.80 9.46
C PRO A 82 -15.89 0.27 8.28
N GLU A 83 -16.79 1.10 7.71
CA GLU A 83 -17.64 0.74 6.56
C GLU A 83 -16.85 0.36 5.32
N ARG A 84 -15.57 0.80 5.21
CA ARG A 84 -14.69 0.42 4.09
C ARG A 84 -14.36 -1.07 4.06
N PHE A 85 -14.54 -1.78 5.19
CA PHE A 85 -14.02 -3.14 5.36
C PHE A 85 -15.07 -4.18 5.80
N VAL A 86 -16.31 -3.76 6.07
CA VAL A 86 -17.35 -4.62 6.67
C VAL A 86 -17.83 -5.75 5.74
N ASP A 87 -17.79 -5.54 4.42
CA ASP A 87 -18.35 -6.48 3.44
C ASP A 87 -17.32 -7.46 2.82
N GLN A 88 -16.08 -7.50 3.32
CA GLN A 88 -14.95 -8.12 2.60
C GLN A 88 -14.27 -9.27 3.35
N VAL A 89 -14.85 -9.76 4.45
CA VAL A 89 -14.32 -10.90 5.24
C VAL A 89 -14.81 -12.27 4.73
N GLN A 90 -15.65 -12.30 3.70
CA GLN A 90 -16.08 -13.54 3.03
C GLN A 90 -15.31 -13.74 1.72
N GLY A 91 -14.16 -14.40 1.80
CA GLY A 91 -13.36 -14.83 0.66
C GLY A 91 -12.37 -15.91 1.06
#